data_AF-A0A0F8Z1J7-F1
#
_entry.id   AF-A0A0F8Z1J7-F1
#
_cell.length_a   1.000
_cell.length_b   1.000
_cell.length_c   1.000
_cell.angle_alpha   90.00
_cell.angle_beta   90.00
_cell.angle_gamma   90.00
#
_symmetry.space_group_name_H-M   'P 1'
#
loop_
_entity.id
_entity.type
_entity.pdbx_description
1 polymer ?
#
loop_
_entity_poly.entity_id
_entity_poly.type
_entity_poly.pdbx_seq_one_letter_code
_entity_poly.pdbx_strand_id
1 'polypeptide(L)'
;MKTGMKIGKKLMIVAASLLLFSFSVSAGGKDELKIATWEDINTMDPGWLTSVERELTIMNCLYNGLVKYKEGTWEIVPDLAESWKMSTDGKEITFHLRKGVMFHKGYGEMTAEDV
;
A
#
# COMPACT_ATOMS: atom_id res chain seq x y z
N MET A 1 62.99 -7.82 -21.89
CA MET A 1 63.31 -6.86 -20.81
C MET A 1 61.99 -6.44 -20.18
N LYS A 2 61.75 -6.83 -18.92
CA LYS A 2 60.50 -6.54 -18.19
C LYS A 2 60.52 -5.10 -17.70
N THR A 3 59.58 -4.26 -18.13
CA THR A 3 59.42 -2.91 -17.56
C THR A 3 57.98 -2.76 -17.10
N GLY A 4 57.78 -2.90 -15.79
CA GLY A 4 56.47 -2.80 -15.13
C GLY A 4 55.97 -1.35 -15.10
N MET A 5 54.77 -1.15 -15.64
CA MET A 5 54.06 0.13 -15.59
C MET A 5 53.31 0.25 -14.26
N LYS A 6 53.87 1.01 -13.30
CA LYS A 6 53.19 1.39 -12.06
C LYS A 6 52.27 2.58 -12.33
N ILE A 7 50.99 2.31 -12.59
CA ILE A 7 49.96 3.34 -12.75
C ILE A 7 49.52 3.77 -11.34
N GLY A 8 49.86 5.00 -10.98
CA GLY A 8 49.76 5.53 -9.62
C GLY A 8 48.34 5.84 -9.15
N LYS A 9 48.13 5.70 -7.84
CA LYS A 9 46.91 5.96 -7.04
C LYS A 9 46.21 7.32 -7.26
N LYS A 10 46.82 8.25 -7.99
CA LYS A 10 46.26 9.60 -8.25
C LYS A 10 45.11 9.60 -9.26
N LEU A 11 45.05 8.63 -10.16
CA LEU A 11 43.95 8.54 -11.14
C LEU A 11 42.63 8.03 -10.52
N MET A 12 42.71 7.43 -9.32
CA MET A 12 41.53 6.91 -8.60
C MET A 12 40.77 8.00 -7.82
N ILE A 13 41.38 9.17 -7.61
CA ILE A 13 40.77 10.26 -6.82
C ILE A 13 39.82 11.13 -7.67
N VAL A 14 40.04 11.23 -8.98
CA VAL A 14 39.16 11.99 -9.88
C VAL A 14 37.88 11.21 -10.22
N ALA A 15 37.95 9.87 -10.27
CA ALA A 15 36.76 9.04 -10.44
C ALA A 15 35.85 9.01 -9.19
N ALA A 16 36.43 9.21 -7.99
CA ALA A 16 35.67 9.24 -6.74
C ALA A 16 34.93 10.57 -6.50
N SER A 17 35.34 11.65 -7.16
CA SER A 17 34.70 12.98 -7.00
C SER A 17 33.49 13.19 -7.93
N LEU A 18 33.36 12.42 -9.01
CA LEU A 18 32.17 12.45 -9.89
C LEU A 18 31.02 11.55 -9.43
N LEU A 19 31.26 10.69 -8.42
CA LEU A 19 30.24 9.79 -7.86
C LEU A 19 29.48 10.40 -6.66
N LEU A 20 29.83 11.62 -6.23
CA LEU A 20 29.23 12.28 -5.06
C LEU A 20 28.14 13.32 -5.39
N PHE A 21 27.82 13.53 -6.67
CA PHE A 21 26.64 14.29 -7.06
C PHE A 21 25.50 13.33 -7.46
N SER A 22 25.03 12.55 -6.48
CA SER A 22 23.69 11.99 -6.56
C SER A 22 22.71 13.16 -6.48
N PHE A 23 22.28 13.67 -7.63
CA PHE A 23 21.11 14.52 -7.71
C PHE A 23 19.92 13.69 -7.24
N SER A 24 19.55 13.83 -5.97
CA SER A 24 18.22 13.42 -5.53
C SER A 24 17.24 14.33 -6.25
N VAL A 25 16.60 13.81 -7.30
CA VAL A 25 15.39 14.43 -7.83
C VAL A 25 14.35 14.31 -6.71
N SER A 26 14.17 15.38 -5.95
CA SER A 26 12.99 15.50 -5.10
C SER A 26 11.86 15.79 -6.06
N ALA A 27 10.96 14.82 -6.22
CA ALA A 27 9.71 15.03 -6.94
C ALA A 27 8.87 16.02 -6.13
N GLY A 28 9.13 17.32 -6.33
CA GLY A 28 8.46 18.43 -5.65
C GLY A 28 7.07 18.71 -6.22
N GLY A 29 6.29 17.66 -6.47
CA GLY A 29 4.85 17.81 -6.70
C GLY A 29 4.14 17.89 -5.36
N LYS A 30 3.04 18.65 -5.27
CA LYS A 30 2.08 18.42 -4.18
C LYS A 30 1.54 17.00 -4.37
N ASP A 31 1.60 16.18 -3.31
CA ASP A 31 0.98 14.83 -3.27
C ASP A 31 -0.56 14.94 -3.23
N GLU A 32 -1.13 15.64 -4.21
CA GLU A 32 -2.55 15.96 -4.30
C GLU A 32 -3.09 15.44 -5.63
N LEU A 33 -3.91 14.39 -5.54
CA LEU A 33 -4.67 13.86 -6.66
C LEU A 33 -6.10 14.40 -6.60
N LYS A 34 -6.52 15.11 -7.65
CA LYS A 34 -7.91 15.56 -7.81
C LYS A 34 -8.64 14.63 -8.77
N ILE A 35 -9.74 14.05 -8.29
CA ILE A 35 -10.57 13.13 -9.06
C ILE A 35 -11.93 13.80 -9.29
N ALA A 36 -12.37 13.85 -10.54
CA ALA A 36 -13.71 14.30 -10.89
C ALA A 36 -14.69 13.12 -10.72
N THR A 37 -15.79 13.35 -10.00
CA THR A 37 -16.90 12.40 -9.88
C THR A 37 -18.09 12.89 -10.69
N TRP A 38 -18.95 11.95 -11.12
CA TRP A 38 -20.10 12.27 -11.97
C TRP A 38 -21.29 12.81 -11.18
N GLU A 39 -21.42 12.44 -9.90
CA GLU A 39 -22.45 12.96 -8.98
C GLU A 39 -21.86 13.16 -7.57
N ASP A 40 -22.65 13.79 -6.71
CA ASP A 40 -22.31 14.02 -5.30
C ASP A 40 -22.37 12.72 -4.49
N ILE A 41 -21.66 12.69 -3.35
CA ILE A 41 -21.65 11.56 -2.41
C ILE A 41 -22.97 11.53 -1.65
N ASN A 42 -23.63 10.36 -1.58
CA ASN A 42 -24.89 10.22 -0.85
C ASN A 42 -24.68 9.75 0.59
N THR A 43 -23.72 8.85 0.82
CA THR A 43 -23.41 8.32 2.15
C THR A 43 -21.92 8.04 2.31
N MET A 44 -21.44 8.13 3.55
CA MET A 44 -20.11 7.68 3.96
C MET A 44 -20.17 6.45 4.88
N ASP A 45 -21.37 5.92 5.12
CA ASP A 45 -21.58 4.68 5.86
C ASP A 45 -21.57 3.48 4.89
N PRO A 46 -20.56 2.58 4.96
CA PRO A 46 -20.51 1.41 4.09
C PRO A 46 -21.67 0.44 4.30
N GLY A 47 -22.33 0.44 5.47
CA GLY A 47 -23.50 -0.40 5.75
C GLY A 47 -24.78 0.07 5.03
N TRP A 48 -24.80 1.32 4.56
CA TRP A 48 -25.92 1.91 3.82
C TRP A 48 -25.59 2.19 2.34
N LEU A 49 -24.54 1.56 1.83
CA LEU A 49 -24.07 1.75 0.46
C LEU A 49 -25.08 1.21 -0.55
N THR A 50 -25.69 2.08 -1.36
CA THR A 50 -26.67 1.70 -2.40
C THR A 50 -26.11 1.76 -3.83
N SER A 51 -24.94 2.38 -4.02
CA SER A 51 -24.21 2.41 -5.29
C SER A 51 -22.72 2.27 -5.04
N VAL A 52 -22.04 1.54 -5.93
CA VAL A 52 -20.59 1.32 -5.88
C VAL A 52 -19.83 2.31 -6.78
N GLU A 53 -20.52 3.04 -7.66
CA GLU A 53 -19.86 3.80 -8.72
C GLU A 53 -19.26 5.12 -8.23
N ARG A 54 -19.90 5.75 -7.22
CA ARG A 54 -19.50 7.07 -6.71
C ARG A 54 -18.74 6.97 -5.40
N GLU A 55 -19.24 6.15 -4.48
CA GLU A 55 -18.73 6.08 -3.12
C GLU A 55 -17.52 5.15 -2.98
N LEU A 56 -17.40 4.08 -3.77
CA LEU A 56 -16.39 3.03 -3.54
C LEU A 56 -14.95 3.57 -3.59
N THR A 57 -14.67 4.51 -4.48
CA THR A 57 -13.34 5.15 -4.59
C THR A 57 -12.95 5.83 -3.27
N ILE A 58 -13.91 6.47 -2.59
CA ILE A 58 -13.69 7.18 -1.33
C ILE A 58 -13.67 6.19 -0.17
N MET A 59 -14.56 5.19 -0.18
CA MET A 59 -14.61 4.16 0.85
C MET A 59 -13.29 3.39 0.94
N ASN A 60 -12.68 3.05 -0.20
CA ASN A 60 -11.39 2.36 -0.25
C ASN A 60 -10.23 3.22 0.29
N CYS A 61 -10.40 4.54 0.45
CA CYS A 61 -9.43 5.40 1.11
C CYS A 61 -9.60 5.45 2.63
N LEU A 62 -10.79 5.10 3.14
CA LEU A 62 -11.17 5.27 4.55
C LEU A 62 -11.24 3.94 5.31
N TYR A 63 -11.68 2.89 4.62
CA TYR A 63 -11.99 1.57 5.17
C TYR A 63 -11.12 0.50 4.53
N ASN A 64 -10.87 -0.55 5.30
CA ASN A 64 -10.24 -1.78 4.85
C ASN A 64 -11.18 -2.97 5.07
N GLY A 65 -11.08 -3.97 4.22
CA GLY A 65 -11.80 -5.24 4.38
C GLY A 65 -10.93 -6.31 5.05
N LEU A 66 -11.51 -7.47 5.33
CA LEU A 66 -10.72 -8.65 5.75
C LEU A 66 -9.77 -9.11 4.63
N VAL A 67 -10.22 -8.99 3.39
CA VAL A 67 -9.49 -9.32 2.17
C VAL A 67 -9.69 -8.21 1.14
N LYS A 68 -8.83 -8.18 0.11
CA LYS A 68 -8.94 -7.25 -1.02
C LYS A 68 -8.51 -7.91 -2.32
N TYR A 69 -8.79 -7.25 -3.43
CA TYR A 69 -8.19 -7.63 -4.71
C TYR A 69 -6.74 -7.16 -4.80
N LYS A 70 -5.88 -8.03 -5.31
CA LYS A 70 -4.52 -7.64 -5.68
C LYS A 70 -4.57 -6.74 -6.91
N GLU A 71 -3.81 -5.66 -6.85
CA GLU A 71 -3.77 -4.61 -7.88
C GLU A 71 -3.62 -5.20 -9.30
N GLY A 72 -4.50 -4.77 -10.20
CA GLY A 72 -4.51 -5.21 -11.59
C GLY A 72 -5.00 -6.64 -11.83
N THR A 73 -5.52 -7.32 -10.80
CA THR A 73 -5.99 -8.71 -10.90
C THR A 73 -7.32 -8.92 -10.17
N TRP A 74 -7.93 -10.08 -10.40
CA TRP A 74 -9.09 -10.56 -9.63
C TRP A 74 -8.70 -11.53 -8.51
N GLU A 75 -7.40 -11.62 -8.19
CA GLU A 75 -6.90 -12.47 -7.13
C GLU A 75 -7.26 -11.86 -5.77
N ILE A 76 -7.91 -12.64 -4.91
CA ILE A 76 -8.23 -12.23 -3.52
C ILE A 76 -6.99 -12.46 -2.66
N VAL A 77 -6.56 -11.42 -1.95
CA VAL A 77 -5.39 -11.42 -1.07
C VAL A 77 -5.73 -10.89 0.33
N PRO A 78 -4.93 -11.25 1.36
CA PRO A 78 -5.11 -10.75 2.72
C PRO A 78 -5.09 -9.22 2.81
N ASP A 79 -5.96 -8.64 3.65
CA ASP A 79 -5.90 -7.23 4.07
C ASP A 79 -5.92 -7.14 5.60
N LEU A 80 -7.06 -6.87 6.27
CA LEU A 80 -7.13 -6.87 7.75
C LEU A 80 -7.05 -8.27 8.37
N ALA A 81 -7.43 -9.32 7.62
CA ALA A 81 -7.08 -10.69 7.96
C ALA A 81 -5.68 -11.01 7.44
N GLU A 82 -4.90 -11.77 8.19
CA GLU A 82 -3.60 -12.31 7.73
C GLU A 82 -3.78 -13.59 6.88
N SER A 83 -4.84 -14.35 7.15
CA SER A 83 -5.20 -15.56 6.40
C SER A 83 -6.65 -15.95 6.68
N TRP A 84 -7.18 -16.88 5.87
CA TRP A 84 -8.48 -17.50 6.12
C TRP A 84 -8.47 -18.97 5.71
N LYS A 85 -9.39 -19.75 6.28
CA LYS A 85 -9.63 -21.15 5.94
C LYS A 85 -11.10 -21.36 5.66
N MET A 86 -11.42 -22.06 4.58
CA MET A 86 -12.78 -22.48 4.26
C MET A 86 -12.96 -23.94 4.64
N SER A 87 -14.10 -24.29 5.25
CA SER A 87 -14.46 -25.67 5.55
C SER A 87 -14.63 -26.50 4.27
N THR A 88 -14.52 -27.82 4.39
CA THR A 88 -14.66 -28.73 3.25
C THR A 88 -16.04 -28.69 2.60
N ASP A 89 -17.08 -28.34 3.37
CA ASP A 89 -18.45 -28.18 2.89
C ASP A 89 -18.78 -26.75 2.42
N GLY A 90 -17.82 -25.82 2.53
CA GLY A 90 -17.94 -24.44 2.06
C GLY A 90 -18.89 -23.55 2.87
N LYS A 91 -19.32 -24.00 4.06
CA LYS A 91 -20.28 -23.27 4.89
C LYS A 91 -19.65 -22.42 5.98
N GLU A 92 -18.38 -22.66 6.30
CA GLU A 92 -17.66 -21.92 7.33
C GLU A 92 -16.39 -21.32 6.74
N ILE A 93 -16.16 -20.05 7.05
CA ILE A 93 -14.92 -19.35 6.75
C ILE A 93 -14.36 -18.84 8.08
N THR A 94 -13.17 -19.31 8.45
CA THR A 94 -12.45 -18.83 9.63
C THR A 94 -11.39 -17.83 9.18
N PHE A 95 -11.50 -16.57 9.62
CA PHE A 95 -10.50 -15.54 9.39
C PHE A 95 -9.56 -15.43 10.59
N HIS A 96 -8.26 -15.31 10.30
CA HIS A 96 -7.25 -14.97 11.30
C HIS A 96 -6.95 -13.47 11.15
N LEU A 97 -7.32 -12.67 12.16
CA LEU A 97 -7.17 -11.21 12.11
C LEU A 97 -5.76 -10.77 12.47
N ARG A 98 -5.26 -9.72 11.80
CA ARG A 98 -4.03 -9.04 12.19
C ARG A 98 -4.17 -8.46 13.60
N LYS A 99 -3.09 -8.53 14.37
CA LYS A 99 -3.01 -7.96 15.72
C LYS A 99 -2.41 -6.56 15.70
N GLY A 100 -2.83 -5.72 16.65
CA GLY A 100 -2.35 -4.35 16.82
C GLY A 100 -2.81 -3.38 15.75
N VAL A 101 -3.83 -3.73 14.95
CA VAL A 101 -4.41 -2.82 13.96
C VAL A 101 -5.28 -1.82 14.71
N MET A 102 -5.00 -0.52 14.56
CA MET A 102 -5.72 0.53 15.27
C MET A 102 -6.72 1.21 14.35
N PHE A 103 -7.89 1.54 14.88
CA PHE A 103 -8.81 2.45 14.22
C PHE A 103 -8.25 3.87 14.20
N HIS A 104 -8.69 4.65 13.20
CA HIS A 104 -8.40 6.07 13.08
C HIS A 104 -8.73 6.82 14.38
N LYS A 105 -8.02 7.92 14.65
CA LYS A 105 -8.21 8.79 15.83
C LYS A 105 -8.05 8.10 17.19
N GLY A 106 -7.48 6.89 17.24
CA GLY A 106 -7.17 6.19 18.48
C GLY A 106 -8.41 5.57 19.15
N TYR A 107 -9.41 5.17 18.37
CA TYR A 107 -10.62 4.51 18.90
C TYR A 107 -10.41 3.07 19.41
N GLY A 108 -9.17 2.60 19.44
CA GLY A 108 -8.81 1.28 19.95
C GLY A 108 -8.28 0.36 18.87
N GLU A 109 -7.90 -0.84 19.31
CA GLU A 109 -7.48 -1.93 18.43
C GLU A 109 -8.71 -2.60 17.82
N MET A 110 -8.64 -2.94 16.54
CA MET A 110 -9.63 -3.77 15.86
C MET A 110 -9.60 -5.19 16.40
N THR A 111 -10.76 -5.69 16.78
CA THR A 111 -10.96 -7.04 17.31
C THR A 111 -11.93 -7.84 16.45
N ALA A 112 -12.21 -9.08 16.85
CA ALA A 112 -13.22 -9.91 16.18
C ALA A 112 -14.66 -9.44 16.43
N GLU A 113 -14.90 -8.55 17.41
CA GLU A 113 -16.23 -8.00 17.69
C GLU A 113 -16.64 -6.90 16.72
N ASP A 114 -15.66 -6.31 16.00
CA ASP A 114 -15.86 -5.18 15.08
C ASP A 114 -16.20 -5.62 13.64
N VAL A 115 -16.35 -6.93 13.40
CA VAL A 115 -16.43 -7.54 12.07
C VAL A 115 -17.68 -8.37 11.87
#